data_AF-A0A6A7JSP3-F1
#
_entry.id   AF-A0A6A7JSP3-F1
#
_cell.length_a   1.000
_cell.length_b   1.000
_cell.length_c   1.000
_cell.angle_alpha   90.00
_cell.angle_beta   90.00
_cell.angle_gamma   90.00
#
_symmetry.space_group_name_H-M   'P 1'
#
loop_
_entity.id
_entity.type
_entity.pdbx_description
1 polymer ?
#
loop_
_entity_poly.entity_id
_entity_poly.type
_entity_poly.pdbx_seq_one_letter_code
_entity_poly.pdbx_strand_id
1 'polypeptide(L)'
;MLNMNDNIKLTRRSFLKMAMLSSLATPLLARNETLREAHAYELKEAYEGSKKVKTVCTACSVGCGIIAEVQNGVWVRQEIAQDHPISLGGHCCKGSDMIDMVRSHVRLKYPMKKENGEWKRISYEQALNEIGEKLASYRKENPESVMFLGSAKINNEQAYYVRKFAAFFGTNNVDHQARI
;
A
#
# COMPACT_ATOMS: atom_id res chain seq x y z
N MET A 1 5.84 -23.15 71.43
CA MET A 1 6.60 -21.93 71.12
C MET A 1 8.09 -22.30 71.07
N LEU A 2 8.63 -22.51 69.88
CA LEU A 2 10.07 -22.57 69.63
C LEU A 2 10.38 -21.46 68.62
N ASN A 3 11.31 -20.59 69.00
CA ASN A 3 11.63 -19.31 68.38
C ASN A 3 11.98 -19.44 66.88
N MET A 4 11.32 -18.62 66.06
CA MET A 4 11.78 -18.27 64.71
C MET A 4 12.97 -17.32 64.83
N ASN A 5 14.21 -17.82 64.84
CA ASN A 5 15.39 -16.96 64.62
C ASN A 5 16.69 -17.70 64.19
N ASP A 6 16.57 -18.80 63.45
CA ASP A 6 17.74 -19.41 62.80
C ASP A 6 18.05 -18.70 61.48
N ASN A 7 18.89 -17.66 61.56
CA ASN A 7 19.47 -17.00 60.39
C ASN A 7 20.32 -17.99 59.59
N ILE A 8 19.81 -18.45 58.45
CA ILE A 8 20.55 -19.27 57.49
C ILE A 8 21.82 -18.51 57.05
N LYS A 9 22.99 -18.90 57.57
CA LYS A 9 24.28 -18.31 57.19
C LYS A 9 24.66 -18.73 55.77
N LEU A 10 24.17 -18.01 54.77
CA LEU A 10 24.58 -18.15 53.36
C LEU A 10 26.05 -17.76 53.21
N THR A 11 26.93 -18.76 53.13
CA THR A 11 28.35 -18.54 52.84
C THR A 11 28.57 -18.30 51.34
N ARG A 12 29.62 -17.56 50.96
CA ARG A 12 30.01 -17.32 49.55
C ARG A 12 30.12 -18.63 48.75
N ARG A 13 30.59 -19.71 49.39
CA ARG A 13 30.70 -21.04 48.80
C ARG A 13 29.35 -21.70 48.55
N SER A 14 28.39 -21.54 49.48
CA SER A 14 27.01 -22.03 49.29
C SER A 14 26.29 -21.25 48.21
N PHE A 15 26.51 -19.93 48.11
CA PHE A 15 25.96 -19.10 47.04
C PHE A 15 26.47 -19.52 45.66
N LEU A 16 27.79 -19.72 45.50
CA LEU A 16 28.37 -20.19 44.23
C LEU A 16 27.87 -21.58 43.83
N LYS A 17 27.72 -22.50 44.78
CA LYS A 17 27.14 -23.83 44.52
C LYS A 17 25.69 -23.73 44.04
N MET A 18 24.87 -22.89 44.68
CA MET A 18 23.48 -22.67 44.27
C MET A 18 23.38 -21.98 42.89
N ALA A 19 24.26 -21.02 42.60
CA ALA A 19 24.34 -20.35 41.29
C ALA A 19 24.79 -21.31 40.16
N MET A 20 25.66 -22.28 40.45
CA MET A 20 26.04 -23.32 39.51
C MET A 20 24.90 -24.33 39.27
N LEU A 21 24.14 -24.68 40.31
CA LEU A 21 22.96 -25.54 40.15
C LEU A 21 21.85 -24.86 39.35
N SER A 22 21.61 -23.55 39.55
CA SER A 22 20.59 -22.82 38.80
C SER A 22 20.94 -22.67 37.32
N SER A 23 22.22 -22.45 36.98
CA SER A 23 22.66 -22.34 35.58
C SER A 23 22.53 -23.64 34.77
N LEU A 24 22.62 -24.81 35.43
CA LEU A 24 22.35 -26.11 34.79
C LEU A 24 20.84 -26.38 34.61
N ALA A 25 19.98 -25.79 35.43
CA ALA A 25 18.52 -25.92 35.31
C ALA A 25 17.92 -25.03 34.21
N THR A 26 18.59 -23.92 33.87
CA THR A 26 18.14 -22.97 32.84
C THR A 26 17.93 -23.61 31.45
N PRO A 27 18.85 -24.42 30.87
CA PRO A 27 18.63 -25.04 29.57
C PRO A 27 17.50 -26.08 29.56
N LEU A 28 17.21 -26.71 30.70
CA LEU A 28 16.09 -27.66 30.84
C LEU A 28 14.74 -26.93 30.86
N LEU A 29 14.66 -25.77 31.54
CA LEU A 29 13.47 -24.89 31.54
C LEU A 29 13.35 -24.07 30.24
N ALA A 30 14.47 -23.82 29.55
CA ALA A 30 14.49 -23.13 28.26
C ALA A 30 14.13 -24.05 27.09
N ARG A 31 14.05 -25.37 27.30
CA ARG A 31 13.45 -26.30 26.34
C ARG A 31 11.94 -26.09 26.36
N ASN A 32 11.51 -25.10 25.59
CA ASN A 32 10.12 -24.73 25.45
C ASN A 32 9.43 -25.72 24.50
N GLU A 33 8.73 -26.72 25.03
CA GLU A 33 7.94 -27.68 24.23
C GLU A 33 6.80 -27.03 23.42
N THR A 34 6.57 -25.72 23.62
CA THR A 34 5.59 -24.95 22.84
C THR A 34 6.08 -24.51 21.47
N LEU A 35 7.39 -24.60 21.18
CA LEU A 35 7.98 -24.23 19.89
C LEU A 35 8.30 -25.48 19.07
N ARG A 36 7.52 -25.70 18.01
CA ARG A 36 7.80 -26.72 16.98
C ARG A 36 8.66 -26.10 15.87
N GLU A 37 9.62 -26.86 15.34
CA GLU A 37 10.31 -26.46 14.10
C GLU A 37 9.31 -26.33 12.94
N ALA A 38 9.35 -25.18 12.25
CA ALA A 38 8.51 -24.95 11.09
C ALA A 38 8.90 -25.92 9.96
N HIS A 39 7.92 -26.58 9.38
CA HIS A 39 8.15 -27.43 8.22
C HIS A 39 8.35 -26.58 6.97
N ALA A 40 9.14 -27.06 6.01
CA ALA A 40 9.45 -26.32 4.77
C ALA A 40 8.21 -25.90 3.97
N TYR A 41 7.10 -26.64 4.07
CA TYR A 41 5.84 -26.27 3.40
C TYR A 41 5.19 -25.01 4.01
N GLU A 42 5.46 -24.70 5.27
CA GLU A 42 4.91 -23.55 6.00
C GLU A 42 5.63 -22.25 5.63
N LEU A 43 6.85 -22.37 5.11
CA LEU A 43 7.68 -21.25 4.64
C LEU A 43 7.47 -20.94 3.16
N LYS A 44 6.52 -21.62 2.49
CA LYS A 44 6.27 -21.40 1.08
C LYS A 44 5.64 -20.02 0.88
N GLU A 45 6.28 -19.21 0.04
CA GLU A 45 5.74 -17.91 -0.39
C GLU A 45 4.38 -18.12 -1.09
N ALA A 46 3.40 -17.29 -0.73
CA ALA A 46 2.03 -17.43 -1.22
C ALA A 46 1.90 -17.23 -2.74
N TYR A 47 2.79 -16.41 -3.33
CA TYR A 47 2.81 -16.09 -4.76
C TYR A 47 4.17 -16.46 -5.37
N GLU A 48 4.32 -17.74 -5.71
CA GLU A 48 5.53 -18.25 -6.36
C GLU A 48 5.82 -17.48 -7.67
N GLY A 49 7.07 -17.03 -7.86
CA GLY A 49 7.49 -16.23 -9.02
C GLY A 49 7.05 -14.77 -9.02
N SER A 50 6.50 -14.26 -7.91
CA SER A 50 6.18 -12.84 -7.78
C SER A 50 7.45 -11.97 -7.69
N LYS A 51 7.30 -10.69 -8.03
CA LYS A 51 8.35 -9.67 -7.88
C LYS A 51 7.94 -8.65 -6.82
N LYS A 52 8.84 -8.36 -5.89
CA LYS A 52 8.66 -7.31 -4.88
C LYS A 52 9.18 -5.98 -5.44
N VAL A 53 8.29 -5.00 -5.58
CA VAL A 53 8.56 -3.68 -6.16
C VAL A 53 8.29 -2.61 -5.12
N LYS A 54 9.30 -1.79 -4.81
CA LYS A 54 9.11 -0.63 -3.93
C LYS A 54 8.34 0.47 -4.66
N THR A 55 7.30 1.00 -4.02
CA THR A 55 6.49 2.09 -4.56
C THR A 55 5.89 2.92 -3.42
N VAL A 56 5.09 3.93 -3.76
CA VAL A 56 4.54 4.91 -2.83
C VAL A 56 3.03 4.74 -2.69
N CYS A 57 2.53 4.80 -1.47
CA CYS A 57 1.11 4.80 -1.17
C CYS A 57 0.43 6.05 -1.75
N THR A 58 -0.67 5.86 -2.48
CA THR A 58 -1.43 6.95 -3.13
C THR A 58 -2.65 7.41 -2.31
N ALA A 59 -2.81 6.93 -1.07
CA ALA A 59 -4.00 7.21 -0.27
C ALA A 59 -4.08 8.68 0.18
N CYS A 60 -2.98 9.27 0.63
CA CYS A 60 -2.89 10.67 1.07
C CYS A 60 -1.52 11.27 0.71
N SER A 61 -1.26 12.50 1.15
CA SER A 61 -0.03 13.25 0.84
C SER A 61 1.20 12.89 1.68
N VAL A 62 1.09 11.96 2.66
CA VAL A 62 2.23 11.55 3.49
C VAL A 62 3.29 10.81 2.66
N GLY A 63 2.86 10.04 1.65
CA GLY A 63 3.77 9.31 0.77
C GLY A 63 4.47 8.13 1.46
N CYS A 64 3.76 7.34 2.27
CA CYS A 64 4.33 6.15 2.89
C CYS A 64 4.86 5.16 1.85
N GLY A 65 6.01 4.54 2.13
CA GLY A 65 6.59 3.53 1.26
C GLY A 65 5.94 2.17 1.44
N ILE A 66 5.69 1.48 0.33
CA ILE A 66 5.14 0.13 0.30
C ILE A 66 5.98 -0.77 -0.61
N ILE A 67 5.90 -2.07 -0.37
CA ILE A 67 6.45 -3.12 -1.22
C ILE A 67 5.25 -3.81 -1.87
N ALA A 68 5.03 -3.52 -3.14
CA ALA A 68 4.01 -4.18 -3.96
C ALA A 68 4.56 -5.52 -4.45
N GLU A 69 3.83 -6.59 -4.21
CA GLU A 69 4.11 -7.91 -4.76
C GLU A 69 3.30 -8.09 -6.05
N VAL A 70 4.02 -8.30 -7.15
CA VAL A 70 3.46 -8.35 -8.50
C VAL A 70 3.69 -9.74 -9.09
N GLN A 71 2.62 -10.42 -9.46
CA GLN A 71 2.67 -11.71 -10.13
C GLN A 71 2.02 -11.58 -11.51
N ASN A 72 2.72 -11.99 -12.57
CA ASN A 72 2.22 -11.91 -13.95
C ASN A 72 1.71 -10.50 -14.36
N GLY A 73 2.37 -9.45 -13.86
CA GLY A 73 1.97 -8.05 -14.11
C GLY A 73 0.77 -7.56 -13.30
N VAL A 74 0.19 -8.40 -12.44
CA VAL A 74 -0.93 -8.05 -11.56
C VAL A 74 -0.41 -7.81 -10.14
N TRP A 75 -0.86 -6.73 -9.54
CA TRP A 75 -0.59 -6.43 -8.14
C TRP A 75 -1.45 -7.33 -7.23
N VAL A 76 -0.81 -8.27 -6.52
CA VAL A 76 -1.49 -9.34 -5.77
C VAL A 76 -1.45 -9.18 -4.25
N ARG A 77 -0.37 -8.59 -3.73
CA ARG A 77 -0.19 -8.31 -2.30
C ARG A 77 0.60 -7.02 -2.09
N GLN A 78 0.45 -6.42 -0.92
CA GLN A 78 1.19 -5.24 -0.49
C GLN A 78 1.73 -5.47 0.91
N GLU A 79 2.98 -5.10 1.15
CA GLU A 79 3.60 -5.00 2.47
C GLU A 79 4.15 -3.59 2.69
N ILE A 80 4.50 -3.26 3.92
CA ILE A 80 5.05 -1.95 4.26
C ILE A 80 6.56 -1.95 4.01
N ALA A 81 7.08 -0.90 3.39
CA ALA A 81 8.52 -0.72 3.28
C ALA A 81 9.08 -0.26 4.64
N GLN A 82 9.68 -1.22 5.37
CA GLN A 82 10.25 -0.98 6.70
C GLN A 82 11.40 0.04 6.68
N ASP A 83 12.14 0.09 5.58
CA ASP A 83 13.28 0.99 5.38
C ASP A 83 12.90 2.37 4.83
N HIS A 84 11.61 2.67 4.66
CA HIS A 84 11.18 3.94 4.08
C HIS A 84 11.38 5.11 5.06
N PRO A 85 12.06 6.20 4.67
CA PRO A 85 12.54 7.24 5.60
C PRO A 85 11.43 8.04 6.28
N ILE A 86 10.24 8.12 5.67
CA ILE A 86 9.10 8.88 6.21
C ILE A 86 8.24 7.99 7.12
N SER A 87 7.96 6.77 6.67
CA SER A 87 6.98 5.91 7.32
C SER A 87 7.61 4.95 8.33
N LEU A 88 8.89 4.61 8.19
CA LEU A 88 9.66 3.75 9.11
C LEU A 88 8.93 2.45 9.47
N GLY A 89 8.31 1.81 8.46
CA GLY A 89 7.50 0.60 8.67
C GLY A 89 6.07 0.82 9.17
N GLY A 90 5.66 2.06 9.43
CA GLY A 90 4.29 2.43 9.78
C GLY A 90 3.38 2.57 8.57
N HIS A 91 2.12 2.16 8.71
CA HIS A 91 1.11 2.33 7.68
C HIS A 91 -0.29 2.40 8.29
N CYS A 92 -1.19 3.16 7.65
CA CYS A 92 -2.57 3.30 8.13
C CYS A 92 -3.52 2.33 7.41
N CYS A 93 -4.73 2.15 7.93
CA CYS A 93 -5.77 1.32 7.33
C CYS A 93 -6.07 1.74 5.87
N LYS A 94 -6.26 3.04 5.63
CA LYS A 94 -6.53 3.58 4.29
C LYS A 94 -5.48 3.19 3.25
N GLY A 95 -4.20 3.17 3.64
CA GLY A 95 -3.11 2.79 2.74
C GLY A 95 -2.98 1.28 2.57
N SER A 96 -3.35 0.51 3.59
CA SER A 96 -3.34 -0.96 3.56
C SER A 96 -4.45 -1.49 2.65
N ASP A 97 -5.61 -0.84 2.65
CA ASP A 97 -6.79 -1.23 1.85
C ASP A 97 -6.69 -0.82 0.37
N MET A 98 -5.62 -0.10 -0.03
CA MET A 98 -5.53 0.47 -1.36
C MET A 98 -5.39 -0.58 -2.47
N ILE A 99 -4.88 -1.77 -2.13
CA ILE A 99 -4.87 -2.91 -3.03
C ILE A 99 -6.28 -3.42 -3.37
N ASP A 100 -7.24 -3.29 -2.44
CA ASP A 100 -8.61 -3.73 -2.64
C ASP A 100 -9.33 -2.88 -3.68
N MET A 101 -8.95 -1.60 -3.81
CA MET A 101 -9.47 -0.74 -4.89
C MET A 101 -9.10 -1.26 -6.28
N VAL A 102 -7.92 -1.87 -6.42
CA VAL A 102 -7.46 -2.46 -7.69
C VAL A 102 -8.19 -3.77 -8.00
N ARG A 103 -8.54 -4.52 -6.95
CA ARG A 103 -9.23 -5.81 -7.02
C ARG A 103 -10.76 -5.72 -6.91
N SER A 104 -11.29 -4.51 -6.70
CA SER A 104 -12.69 -4.27 -6.43
C SER A 104 -13.59 -4.74 -7.57
N HIS A 105 -14.72 -5.34 -7.22
CA HIS A 105 -15.74 -5.80 -8.17
C HIS A 105 -16.43 -4.63 -8.90
N VAL A 106 -16.46 -3.44 -8.30
CA VAL A 106 -17.00 -2.20 -8.91
C VAL A 106 -15.95 -1.38 -9.66
N ARG A 107 -14.73 -1.90 -9.85
CA ARG A 107 -13.70 -1.19 -10.62
C ARG A 107 -14.15 -1.01 -12.07
N LEU A 108 -14.00 0.21 -12.59
CA LEU A 108 -14.25 0.51 -14.00
C LEU A 108 -13.20 -0.20 -14.88
N LYS A 109 -13.64 -1.15 -15.71
CA LYS A 109 -12.77 -1.99 -16.56
C LYS A 109 -12.76 -1.56 -18.03
N TYR A 110 -13.80 -0.85 -18.46
CA TYR A 110 -14.02 -0.49 -19.86
C TYR A 110 -14.55 0.93 -19.98
N PRO A 111 -14.33 1.61 -21.12
CA PRO A 111 -15.03 2.83 -21.45
C PRO A 111 -16.55 2.59 -21.47
N MET A 112 -17.30 3.52 -20.88
CA MET A 112 -18.76 3.44 -20.79
C MET A 112 -19.36 4.74 -21.32
N LYS A 113 -20.48 4.63 -22.05
CA LYS A 113 -21.27 5.75 -22.57
C LYS A 113 -22.69 5.66 -22.05
N LYS A 114 -23.24 6.78 -21.60
CA LYS A 114 -24.63 6.85 -21.15
C LYS A 114 -25.53 7.11 -22.34
N GLU A 115 -26.43 6.19 -22.64
CA GLU A 115 -27.40 6.29 -23.73
C GLU A 115 -28.80 6.02 -23.17
N ASN A 116 -29.74 6.94 -23.38
CA ASN A 116 -31.13 6.81 -22.91
C ASN A 116 -31.26 6.49 -21.41
N GLY A 117 -30.35 7.02 -20.59
CA GLY A 117 -30.34 6.80 -19.15
C GLY A 117 -29.49 5.61 -18.68
N GLU A 118 -29.07 4.71 -19.57
CA GLU A 118 -28.34 3.49 -19.25
C GLU A 118 -26.86 3.56 -19.67
N TRP A 119 -25.98 2.92 -18.88
CA TRP A 119 -24.56 2.83 -19.20
C TRP A 119 -24.27 1.63 -20.11
N LYS A 120 -23.73 1.89 -21.29
CA LYS A 120 -23.30 0.88 -22.25
C LYS A 120 -21.79 0.89 -22.41
N ARG A 121 -21.21 -0.31 -22.47
CA ARG A 121 -19.79 -0.49 -22.78
C ARG A 121 -19.52 -0.14 -24.23
N ILE A 122 -18.46 0.62 -24.48
CA ILE A 122 -17.98 0.95 -25.82
C ILE A 122 -16.49 0.59 -25.98
N SER A 123 -15.99 0.60 -27.22
CA SER A 123 -14.56 0.40 -27.48
C SER A 123 -13.75 1.65 -27.14
N TYR A 124 -12.44 1.47 -26.89
CA TYR A 124 -11.53 2.60 -26.70
C TYR A 124 -11.45 3.49 -27.94
N GLU A 125 -11.44 2.90 -29.13
CA GLU A 125 -11.40 3.63 -30.40
C GLU A 125 -12.64 4.52 -30.56
N GLN A 126 -13.83 3.97 -30.32
CA GLN A 126 -15.07 4.75 -30.35
C GLN A 126 -15.04 5.88 -29.32
N ALA A 127 -14.64 5.58 -28.08
CA ALA A 127 -14.57 6.59 -27.02
C ALA A 127 -13.64 7.75 -27.39
N LEU A 128 -12.44 7.45 -27.89
CA LEU A 128 -11.44 8.45 -28.24
C LEU A 128 -11.86 9.27 -29.46
N ASN A 129 -12.45 8.64 -30.48
CA ASN A 129 -12.95 9.35 -31.67
C ASN A 129 -14.10 10.29 -31.32
N GLU A 130 -15.13 9.81 -30.61
CA GLU A 130 -16.27 10.63 -30.22
C GLU A 130 -15.88 11.82 -29.32
N ILE A 131 -14.97 11.59 -28.36
CA ILE A 131 -14.46 12.67 -27.49
C ILE A 131 -13.61 13.65 -28.30
N GLY A 132 -12.72 13.14 -29.17
CA GLY A 132 -11.84 13.95 -30.00
C GLY A 132 -12.59 14.86 -30.97
N GLU A 133 -13.62 14.34 -31.64
CA GLU A 133 -14.48 15.09 -32.56
C GLU A 133 -15.20 16.23 -31.83
N LYS A 134 -15.79 15.97 -30.66
CA LYS A 134 -16.46 16.98 -29.83
C LYS A 134 -15.49 18.04 -29.31
N LEU A 135 -14.33 17.62 -28.80
CA LEU A 135 -13.31 18.55 -28.36
C LEU A 135 -12.81 19.42 -29.51
N ALA A 136 -12.64 18.87 -30.71
CA ALA A 136 -12.26 19.62 -31.90
C ALA A 136 -13.34 20.62 -32.34
N SER A 137 -14.63 20.27 -32.25
CA SER A 137 -15.72 21.20 -32.56
C SER A 137 -15.76 22.37 -31.57
N TYR A 138 -15.70 22.10 -30.27
CA TYR A 138 -15.69 23.14 -29.24
C TYR A 138 -14.47 24.05 -29.35
N ARG A 139 -13.30 23.48 -29.68
CA ARG A 139 -12.09 24.27 -29.92
C ARG A 139 -12.24 25.23 -31.11
N LYS A 140 -12.90 24.82 -32.19
CA LYS A 140 -13.13 25.67 -33.37
C LYS A 140 -14.08 26.82 -33.07
N GLU A 141 -15.10 26.58 -32.23
CA GLU A 141 -16.09 27.58 -31.84
C GLU A 141 -15.52 28.58 -30.82
N ASN A 142 -15.07 28.06 -29.67
CA ASN A 142 -14.41 28.84 -28.62
C ASN A 142 -13.67 27.88 -27.67
N PRO A 143 -12.32 27.86 -27.67
CA PRO A 143 -11.54 27.02 -26.77
C PRO A 143 -11.87 27.21 -25.27
N GLU A 144 -12.27 28.41 -24.86
CA GLU A 144 -12.63 28.72 -23.47
C GLU A 144 -13.94 28.07 -23.02
N SER A 145 -14.73 27.48 -23.93
CA SER A 145 -15.94 26.73 -23.59
C SER A 145 -15.67 25.39 -22.90
N VAL A 146 -14.42 24.92 -22.90
CA VAL A 146 -14.01 23.64 -22.31
C VAL A 146 -13.19 23.87 -21.06
N MET A 147 -13.51 23.12 -20.00
CA MET A 147 -12.76 23.10 -18.76
C MET A 147 -12.11 21.73 -18.55
N PHE A 148 -10.81 21.73 -18.24
CA PHE A 148 -10.08 20.51 -17.91
C PHE A 148 -9.93 20.36 -16.39
N LEU A 149 -10.48 19.29 -15.84
CA LEU A 149 -10.38 18.97 -14.42
C LEU A 149 -9.27 17.94 -14.20
N GLY A 150 -8.18 18.37 -13.58
CA GLY A 150 -7.08 17.53 -13.14
C GLY A 150 -7.41 16.78 -11.85
N SER A 151 -6.42 16.02 -11.36
CA SER A 151 -6.57 15.29 -10.12
C SER A 151 -5.33 15.35 -9.22
N ALA A 152 -5.52 15.34 -7.90
CA ALA A 152 -4.48 15.08 -6.90
C ALA A 152 -4.15 13.57 -6.78
N LYS A 153 -4.80 12.72 -7.57
CA LYS A 153 -4.64 11.26 -7.60
C LYS A 153 -3.95 10.71 -8.85
N ILE A 154 -3.45 11.59 -9.71
CA ILE A 154 -2.60 11.24 -10.85
C ILE A 154 -1.13 11.48 -10.51
N ASN A 155 -0.22 10.91 -11.28
CA ASN A 155 1.21 11.18 -11.09
C ASN A 155 1.60 12.59 -11.60
N ASN A 156 2.80 13.05 -11.24
CA ASN A 156 3.27 14.39 -11.56
C ASN A 156 3.39 14.61 -13.08
N GLU A 157 3.78 13.59 -13.82
CA GLU A 157 3.92 13.62 -15.27
C GLU A 157 2.55 13.78 -15.95
N GLN A 158 1.52 13.09 -15.46
CA GLN A 158 0.14 13.23 -15.92
C GLN A 158 -0.42 14.60 -15.56
N ALA A 159 -0.14 15.12 -14.35
CA ALA A 159 -0.57 16.47 -13.97
C ALA A 159 0.06 17.52 -14.89
N TYR A 160 1.36 17.38 -15.21
CA TYR A 160 2.04 18.21 -16.20
C TYR A 160 1.40 18.07 -17.59
N TYR A 161 1.09 16.85 -18.02
CA TYR A 161 0.43 16.59 -19.29
C TYR A 161 -0.93 17.28 -19.38
N VAL A 162 -1.78 17.20 -18.34
CA VAL A 162 -3.09 17.89 -18.31
C VAL A 162 -2.91 19.40 -18.49
N ARG A 163 -1.96 20.01 -17.78
CA ARG A 163 -1.70 21.45 -17.91
C ARG A 163 -1.24 21.82 -19.32
N LYS A 164 -0.36 21.02 -19.92
CA LYS A 164 0.14 21.23 -21.29
C LYS A 164 -0.96 21.01 -22.31
N PHE A 165 -1.77 19.98 -22.14
CA PHE A 165 -2.89 19.68 -23.02
C PHE A 165 -3.87 20.84 -23.07
N ALA A 166 -4.28 21.39 -21.92
CA ALA A 166 -5.16 22.56 -21.88
C ALA A 166 -4.53 23.79 -22.56
N ALA A 167 -3.23 24.04 -22.34
CA ALA A 167 -2.51 25.13 -23.01
C ALA A 167 -2.51 24.97 -24.54
N PHE A 168 -2.23 23.77 -25.05
CA PHE A 168 -2.23 23.48 -26.48
C PHE A 168 -3.63 23.42 -27.08
N PHE A 169 -4.64 23.07 -26.27
CA PHE A 169 -6.05 23.17 -26.65
C PHE A 169 -6.46 24.64 -26.86
N GLY A 170 -5.81 25.56 -26.15
CA GLY A 170 -6.03 27.00 -26.26
C GLY A 170 -6.90 27.56 -25.15
N THR A 171 -6.98 26.87 -24.00
CA THR A 171 -7.72 27.37 -22.83
C THR A 171 -6.89 27.42 -21.56
N ASN A 172 -7.24 28.36 -20.67
CA ASN A 172 -6.72 28.40 -19.31
C ASN A 172 -7.72 27.88 -18.26
N ASN A 173 -8.87 27.37 -18.68
CA ASN A 173 -9.90 26.81 -17.80
C ASN A 173 -9.46 25.44 -17.28
N VAL A 174 -8.65 25.46 -16.22
CA VAL A 174 -8.14 24.28 -15.54
C VAL A 174 -8.42 24.37 -14.04
N ASP A 175 -8.83 23.26 -13.44
CA ASP A 175 -9.02 23.16 -11.99
C ASP A 175 -8.71 21.75 -11.47
N HIS A 176 -8.61 21.61 -10.15
CA HIS A 176 -8.41 20.34 -9.45
C HIS A 176 -8.87 20.44 -7.98
N GLN A 177 -8.77 19.34 -7.24
CA GLN A 177 -9.30 19.24 -5.88
C GLN A 177 -8.70 20.22 -4.86
N ALA A 178 -7.49 20.76 -5.05
CA ALA A 178 -6.90 21.67 -4.06
C ALA A 178 -7.37 23.14 -4.19
N ARG A 179 -8.39 23.41 -5.01
CA ARG A 179 -9.07 24.72 -5.02
C ARG A 179 -9.94 24.96 -3.78
N ILE A 180 -10.17 23.92 -2.96
CA ILE A 180 -10.91 23.99 -1.69
C ILE A 180 -9.93 23.94 -0.52
#